data_AF-A0A5C3NW63-F1
#
_entry.id   AF-A0A5C3NW63-F1
#
_cell.length_a   1.000
_cell.length_b   1.000
_cell.length_c   1.000
_cell.angle_alpha   90.00
_cell.angle_beta   90.00
_cell.angle_gamma   90.00
#
_symmetry.space_group_name_H-M   'P 1'
#
loop_
_entity.id
_entity.type
_entity.pdbx_description
1 polymer ?
#
loop_
_entity_poly.entity_id
_entity_poly.type
_entity_poly.pdbx_seq_one_letter_code
_entity_poly.pdbx_strand_id
1 'polypeptide(L)'
;MVQLAESSYAFAIAAAVTFLWIPGVYAGNTTCASNQLDWYTSVVGETPCDTYQRLRRICNPDYEVPNFRPDTPGDQCDDQVSACCCNTVAFQLSMLCMNCQYDTVDGDISSGIDAGVGTYSLYQGKCGAGTDNSLPADVQRATCNENIRLDDFLYGGWDDGSWFYIFTKQNASKDHAANNNDTFTHCPDQDSSSSSSSSSTPTALHTGGGTDGVETTVSINPSDKSAPTAGKDSSSDTGNDKRSSNTGAIVGGCLGAVAGFLLLGGLFMFWRARRNR
;
A
#
# COMPACT_ATOMS: atom_id res chain seq x y z
N MET A 1 -41.87 -13.48 -57.35
CA MET A 1 -41.39 -12.32 -56.58
C MET A 1 -41.44 -12.70 -55.11
N VAL A 2 -40.33 -13.20 -54.60
CA VAL A 2 -40.15 -13.62 -53.20
C VAL A 2 -39.61 -12.40 -52.46
N GLN A 3 -40.39 -11.83 -51.54
CA GLN A 3 -40.04 -10.59 -50.86
C GLN A 3 -39.51 -10.92 -49.46
N LEU A 4 -38.26 -10.53 -49.25
CA LEU A 4 -37.48 -10.56 -48.02
C LEU A 4 -38.22 -9.85 -46.89
N ALA A 5 -38.50 -10.54 -45.78
CA ALA A 5 -39.00 -9.92 -44.55
C ALA A 5 -38.53 -10.67 -43.30
N GLU A 6 -37.26 -11.09 -43.24
CA GLU A 6 -36.65 -11.64 -42.03
C GLU A 6 -35.35 -10.90 -41.71
N SER A 7 -35.45 -9.61 -41.35
CA SER A 7 -34.26 -8.81 -40.98
C SER A 7 -34.61 -7.70 -39.99
N SER A 8 -35.23 -8.04 -38.86
CA SER A 8 -35.45 -7.06 -37.79
C SER A 8 -35.40 -7.60 -36.36
N TYR A 9 -35.34 -8.92 -36.15
CA TYR A 9 -35.32 -9.50 -34.80
C TYR A 9 -33.93 -9.92 -34.31
N ALA A 10 -32.91 -9.95 -35.18
CA ALA A 10 -31.55 -10.36 -34.80
C ALA A 10 -30.73 -9.27 -34.07
N PHE A 11 -31.11 -8.00 -34.16
CA PHE A 11 -30.31 -6.90 -33.60
C PHE A 11 -30.65 -6.52 -32.15
N ALA A 12 -31.76 -7.00 -31.59
CA ALA A 12 -32.18 -6.64 -30.23
C ALA A 12 -31.61 -7.56 -29.13
N ILE A 13 -31.13 -8.76 -29.48
CA ILE A 13 -30.52 -9.69 -28.50
C ILE A 13 -29.01 -9.49 -28.37
N ALA A 14 -28.35 -8.88 -29.36
CA ALA A 14 -26.92 -8.63 -29.34
C ALA A 14 -26.48 -7.52 -28.36
N ALA A 15 -27.40 -6.66 -27.89
CA ALA A 15 -27.08 -5.53 -27.02
C ALA A 15 -27.28 -5.81 -25.51
N ALA A 16 -27.88 -6.94 -25.14
CA ALA A 16 -28.19 -7.26 -23.73
C ALA A 16 -27.23 -8.26 -23.08
N VAL A 17 -26.30 -8.87 -23.84
CA VAL A 17 -25.34 -9.86 -23.33
C VAL A 17 -23.95 -9.25 -23.06
N THR A 18 -23.70 -8.00 -23.45
CA THR A 18 -22.40 -7.34 -23.27
C THR A 18 -22.20 -6.65 -21.92
N PHE A 19 -23.16 -6.74 -20.98
CA PHE A 19 -23.10 -6.08 -19.66
C PHE A 19 -22.86 -7.02 -18.46
N LEU A 20 -22.46 -8.28 -18.68
CA LEU A 20 -22.17 -9.25 -17.61
C LEU A 20 -20.72 -9.78 -17.61
N TRP A 21 -19.80 -9.01 -18.18
CA TRP A 21 -18.37 -9.17 -17.90
C TRP A 21 -17.87 -7.84 -17.34
N ILE A 22 -18.09 -7.64 -16.04
CA ILE A 22 -17.19 -6.77 -15.28
C ILE A 22 -15.94 -7.64 -15.09
N PRO A 23 -14.81 -7.40 -15.80
CA PRO A 23 -13.56 -7.98 -15.35
C PRO A 23 -13.39 -7.51 -13.92
N GLY A 24 -13.29 -8.44 -12.97
CA GLY A 24 -12.81 -8.10 -11.63
C GLY A 24 -11.58 -7.22 -11.82
N VAL A 25 -11.60 -6.02 -11.24
CA VAL A 25 -10.47 -5.11 -11.33
C VAL A 25 -9.39 -5.72 -10.45
N TYR A 26 -8.62 -6.64 -11.03
CA TYR A 26 -7.35 -7.07 -10.46
C TYR A 26 -6.41 -5.90 -10.66
N ALA A 27 -5.99 -5.29 -9.57
CA ALA A 27 -4.83 -4.43 -9.62
C ALA A 27 -3.59 -5.27 -10.01
N GLY A 28 -2.60 -4.63 -10.64
CA GLY A 28 -1.32 -5.30 -10.94
C GLY A 28 -0.69 -5.89 -9.67
N ASN A 29 0.30 -6.77 -9.82
CA ASN A 29 0.92 -7.48 -8.70
C ASN A 29 1.36 -6.60 -7.51
N THR A 30 1.77 -5.36 -7.75
CA THR A 30 2.06 -4.40 -6.67
C THR A 30 1.08 -3.24 -6.54
N THR A 31 0.05 -3.17 -7.38
CA THR A 31 -0.97 -2.12 -7.28
C THR A 31 -2.09 -2.60 -6.36
N CYS A 32 -2.69 -1.71 -5.56
CA CYS A 32 -3.85 -2.08 -4.75
C CYS A 32 -5.15 -2.00 -5.55
N ALA A 33 -6.05 -2.95 -5.32
CA ALA A 33 -7.38 -3.01 -5.92
C ALA A 33 -8.32 -1.88 -5.45
N SER A 34 -7.99 -1.26 -4.31
CA SER A 34 -8.73 -0.16 -3.69
C SER A 34 -7.82 0.84 -2.97
N ASN A 35 -8.45 1.79 -2.29
CA ASN A 35 -7.85 2.77 -1.39
C ASN A 35 -7.87 2.35 0.10
N GLN A 36 -8.20 1.10 0.42
CA GLN A 36 -8.40 0.67 1.81
C GLN A 36 -7.10 0.66 2.63
N LEU A 37 -5.97 0.56 1.95
CA LEU A 37 -4.61 0.63 2.50
C LEU A 37 -3.96 2.02 2.33
N ASP A 38 -4.73 3.06 2.00
CA ASP A 38 -4.22 4.44 1.93
C ASP A 38 -3.59 4.91 3.26
N TRP A 39 -4.07 4.40 4.40
CA TRP A 39 -3.46 4.67 5.71
C TRP A 39 -1.99 4.22 5.77
N TYR A 40 -1.64 3.12 5.10
CA TYR A 40 -0.25 2.66 4.96
C TYR A 40 0.48 3.49 3.90
N THR A 41 -0.08 3.55 2.69
CA THR A 41 0.58 4.16 1.52
C THR A 41 0.86 5.64 1.73
N SER A 42 -0.02 6.36 2.43
CA SER A 42 0.15 7.79 2.72
C SER A 42 1.32 8.09 3.67
N VAL A 43 1.67 7.14 4.55
CA VAL A 43 2.74 7.29 5.54
C VAL A 43 4.06 6.74 5.00
N VAL A 44 4.03 5.55 4.40
CA VAL A 44 5.20 4.85 3.86
C VAL A 44 5.64 5.41 2.49
N GLY A 45 4.70 5.89 1.68
CA GLY A 45 4.95 6.48 0.36
C GLY A 45 4.94 5.49 -0.81
N GLU A 46 4.71 4.20 -0.54
CA GLU A 46 4.57 3.13 -1.53
C GLU A 46 3.53 2.11 -1.04
N THR A 47 3.07 1.22 -1.94
CA THR A 47 2.11 0.19 -1.54
C THR A 47 2.78 -0.86 -0.64
N PRO A 48 2.03 -1.60 0.19
CA PRO A 48 2.61 -2.68 0.98
C PRO A 48 3.24 -3.78 0.11
N CYS A 49 2.72 -3.99 -1.11
CA CYS A 49 3.30 -4.92 -2.06
C CYS A 49 4.64 -4.43 -2.61
N ASP A 50 4.79 -3.14 -2.91
CA ASP A 50 6.09 -2.57 -3.32
C ASP A 50 7.12 -2.70 -2.19
N THR A 51 6.73 -2.37 -0.95
CA THR A 51 7.61 -2.54 0.22
C THR A 51 8.02 -4.01 0.41
N TYR A 52 7.07 -4.94 0.32
CA TYR A 52 7.34 -6.37 0.42
C TYR A 52 8.29 -6.86 -0.68
N GLN A 53 8.06 -6.43 -1.92
CA GLN A 53 8.94 -6.75 -3.05
C GLN A 53 10.36 -6.25 -2.80
N ARG A 54 10.53 -4.99 -2.39
CA ARG A 54 11.83 -4.38 -2.12
C ARG A 54 12.55 -5.10 -0.98
N LEU A 55 11.83 -5.48 0.08
CA LEU A 55 12.39 -6.25 1.20
C LEU A 55 12.93 -7.61 0.72
N ARG A 56 12.14 -8.36 -0.06
CA ARG A 56 12.59 -9.66 -0.60
C ARG A 56 13.74 -9.52 -1.60
N ARG A 57 13.78 -8.43 -2.38
CA ARG A 57 14.84 -8.16 -3.34
C ARG A 57 16.23 -7.97 -2.73
N ILE A 58 16.32 -7.68 -1.43
CA ILE A 58 17.62 -7.67 -0.71
C ILE A 58 18.31 -9.04 -0.81
N CYS A 59 17.56 -10.13 -0.68
CA CYS A 59 18.10 -11.50 -0.71
C CYS A 59 17.92 -12.21 -2.06
N ASN A 60 16.93 -11.80 -2.85
CA ASN A 60 16.62 -12.35 -4.15
C ASN A 60 16.32 -11.22 -5.15
N PRO A 61 17.32 -10.70 -5.89
CA PRO A 61 17.15 -9.52 -6.75
C PRO A 61 16.12 -9.73 -7.88
N ASP A 62 15.87 -10.98 -8.26
CA ASP A 62 14.89 -11.36 -9.28
C ASP A 62 13.48 -11.57 -8.71
N TYR A 63 13.28 -11.39 -7.40
CA TYR A 63 11.97 -11.55 -6.79
C TYR A 63 10.99 -10.51 -7.34
N GLU A 64 9.84 -11.00 -7.79
CA GLU A 64 8.67 -10.21 -8.10
C GLU A 64 7.52 -10.71 -7.25
N VAL A 65 6.75 -9.77 -6.70
CA VAL A 65 5.51 -10.12 -6.01
C VAL A 65 4.60 -10.83 -7.02
N PRO A 66 4.17 -12.07 -6.73
CA PRO A 66 3.21 -12.75 -7.59
C PRO A 66 1.81 -12.19 -7.36
N ASN A 67 0.85 -12.62 -8.17
CA ASN A 67 -0.55 -12.59 -7.75
C ASN A 67 -0.70 -13.62 -6.61
N PHE A 68 -1.00 -13.14 -5.42
CA PHE A 68 -1.11 -13.97 -4.22
C PHE A 68 -2.22 -15.00 -4.40
N ARG A 69 -2.17 -16.11 -3.65
CA ARG A 69 -3.31 -17.02 -3.57
C ARG A 69 -4.43 -16.36 -2.75
N PRO A 70 -5.71 -16.68 -3.02
CA PRO A 70 -6.83 -16.15 -2.23
C PRO A 70 -6.87 -16.72 -0.80
N ASP A 71 -6.17 -17.85 -0.54
CA ASP A 71 -6.04 -18.45 0.78
C ASP A 71 -4.80 -17.91 1.52
N THR A 72 -4.96 -17.53 2.78
CA THR A 72 -3.86 -17.08 3.63
C THR A 72 -2.82 -18.19 3.81
N PRO A 73 -1.51 -17.90 3.74
CA PRO A 73 -0.87 -16.57 3.76
C PRO A 73 -0.72 -15.84 2.40
N GLY A 74 -1.30 -16.37 1.31
CA GLY A 74 -1.16 -15.80 -0.04
C GLY A 74 0.19 -16.11 -0.70
N ASP A 75 1.30 -15.75 -0.07
CA ASP A 75 2.69 -16.03 -0.46
C ASP A 75 3.40 -16.95 0.53
N GLN A 76 4.59 -17.48 0.18
CA GLN A 76 5.44 -18.26 1.08
C GLN A 76 6.90 -17.81 0.96
N CYS A 77 7.65 -17.94 2.05
CA CYS A 77 9.10 -17.74 2.04
C CYS A 77 9.80 -18.96 1.43
N ASP A 78 10.03 -18.90 0.12
CA ASP A 78 10.63 -19.96 -0.70
C ASP A 78 12.03 -19.61 -1.25
N ASP A 79 12.56 -18.45 -0.85
CA ASP A 79 13.90 -18.00 -1.24
C ASP A 79 14.99 -18.92 -0.67
N GLN A 80 16.04 -19.16 -1.48
CA GLN A 80 17.24 -19.88 -1.02
C GLN A 80 17.97 -19.12 0.10
N VAL A 81 18.02 -17.79 -0.02
CA VAL A 81 18.52 -16.89 1.03
C VAL A 81 17.30 -16.33 1.75
N SER A 82 16.79 -17.09 2.70
CA SER A 82 15.47 -16.84 3.29
C SER A 82 15.43 -15.72 4.32
N ALA A 83 16.56 -15.12 4.72
CA ALA A 83 16.62 -14.12 5.80
C ALA A 83 15.67 -12.91 5.56
N CYS A 84 15.45 -12.52 4.30
CA CYS A 84 14.58 -11.40 3.94
C CYS A 84 13.08 -11.72 3.96
N CYS A 85 12.69 -13.00 3.98
CA CYS A 85 11.29 -13.42 4.08
C CYS A 85 10.97 -14.25 5.33
N CYS A 86 11.97 -14.86 5.96
CA CYS A 86 11.77 -15.77 7.09
C CYS A 86 11.72 -15.01 8.41
N ASN A 87 10.79 -14.06 8.52
CA ASN A 87 10.66 -13.19 9.69
C ASN A 87 9.22 -12.64 9.76
N THR A 88 8.76 -12.21 10.93
CA THR A 88 7.38 -11.74 11.10
C THR A 88 7.11 -10.41 10.40
N VAL A 89 8.14 -9.59 10.17
CA VAL A 89 8.04 -8.30 9.47
C VAL A 89 7.62 -8.52 8.01
N ALA A 90 8.30 -9.44 7.31
CA ALA A 90 8.00 -9.85 5.95
C ALA A 90 6.64 -10.55 5.85
N PHE A 91 6.29 -11.38 6.84
CA PHE A 91 4.96 -11.99 6.92
C PHE A 91 3.86 -10.93 7.00
N GLN A 92 3.99 -9.94 7.88
CA GLN A 92 2.99 -8.87 8.01
C GLN A 92 2.86 -8.03 6.75
N LEU A 93 3.98 -7.69 6.11
CA LEU A 93 3.98 -7.03 4.81
C LEU A 93 3.30 -7.89 3.73
N SER A 94 3.51 -9.19 3.73
CA SER A 94 2.82 -10.10 2.81
C SER A 94 1.31 -10.10 3.06
N MET A 95 0.85 -10.10 4.31
CA MET A 95 -0.58 -10.02 4.63
C MET A 95 -1.20 -8.67 4.21
N LEU A 96 -0.48 -7.56 4.37
CA LEU A 96 -0.90 -6.27 3.84
C LEU A 96 -0.94 -6.26 2.31
N CYS A 97 0.05 -6.87 1.65
CA CYS A 97 0.07 -7.01 0.20
C CYS A 97 -1.08 -7.88 -0.30
N MET A 98 -1.42 -8.96 0.41
CA MET A 98 -2.60 -9.77 0.10
C MET A 98 -3.86 -8.93 0.13
N ASN A 99 -4.06 -8.13 1.19
CA ASN A 99 -5.19 -7.21 1.29
C ASN A 99 -5.14 -6.13 0.19
N CYS A 100 -3.96 -5.66 -0.20
CA CYS A 100 -3.79 -4.73 -1.32
C CYS A 100 -4.30 -5.33 -2.63
N GLN A 101 -3.92 -6.58 -2.96
CA GLN A 101 -4.31 -7.22 -4.21
C GLN A 101 -5.78 -7.66 -4.24
N TYR A 102 -6.33 -8.09 -3.10
CA TYR A 102 -7.64 -8.73 -3.03
C TYR A 102 -8.77 -7.87 -2.47
N ASP A 103 -8.50 -6.65 -2.02
CA ASP A 103 -9.55 -5.75 -1.59
C ASP A 103 -10.29 -5.15 -2.80
N THR A 104 -11.06 -5.99 -3.48
CA THR A 104 -11.94 -5.56 -4.57
C THR A 104 -13.14 -4.86 -3.97
N VAL A 105 -13.17 -3.54 -4.16
CA VAL A 105 -14.25 -2.65 -3.71
C VAL A 105 -15.60 -3.16 -4.20
N ASP A 106 -16.39 -3.71 -3.29
CA ASP A 106 -17.85 -3.68 -3.34
C ASP A 106 -18.41 -3.70 -1.90
N GLY A 107 -18.33 -2.54 -1.25
CA GLY A 107 -19.24 -2.09 -0.19
C GLY A 107 -19.29 -2.81 1.16
N ASP A 108 -18.70 -4.00 1.33
CA ASP A 108 -18.96 -4.84 2.52
C ASP A 108 -17.70 -5.41 3.22
N ILE A 109 -16.53 -5.42 2.57
CA ILE A 109 -15.30 -6.00 3.16
C ILE A 109 -14.50 -4.95 3.96
N SER A 110 -15.19 -4.15 4.78
CA SER A 110 -14.52 -3.29 5.76
C SER A 110 -13.60 -4.08 6.70
N SER A 111 -13.73 -5.42 6.74
CA SER A 111 -13.02 -6.34 7.61
C SER A 111 -11.61 -6.71 7.15
N GLY A 112 -11.26 -6.53 5.87
CA GLY A 112 -10.04 -7.12 5.29
C GLY A 112 -9.98 -8.65 5.42
N ILE A 113 -8.82 -9.22 5.06
CA ILE A 113 -8.49 -10.64 5.13
C ILE A 113 -7.62 -10.87 6.37
N ASP A 114 -8.15 -11.65 7.31
CA ASP A 114 -7.43 -12.10 8.50
C ASP A 114 -6.75 -13.45 8.26
N ALA A 115 -5.69 -13.72 9.02
CA ALA A 115 -4.99 -14.99 9.07
C ALA A 115 -5.24 -15.69 10.41
N GLY A 116 -5.66 -16.96 10.34
CA GLY A 116 -5.85 -17.78 11.53
C GLY A 116 -4.54 -18.20 12.20
N VAL A 117 -4.67 -18.84 13.37
CA VAL A 117 -3.55 -19.44 14.12
C VAL A 117 -2.71 -20.36 13.22
N GLY A 118 -1.39 -20.26 13.33
CA GLY A 118 -0.41 -21.06 12.60
C GLY A 118 -0.15 -20.59 11.17
N THR A 119 -0.76 -19.49 10.71
CA THR A 119 -0.56 -19.00 9.35
C THR A 119 0.86 -18.50 9.13
N TYR A 120 1.49 -17.86 10.12
CA TYR A 120 2.91 -17.52 10.04
C TYR A 120 3.80 -18.77 9.82
N SER A 121 3.50 -19.87 10.50
CA SER A 121 4.22 -21.14 10.29
C SER A 121 4.01 -21.71 8.88
N LEU A 122 2.81 -21.53 8.29
CA LEU A 122 2.55 -21.87 6.89
C LEU A 122 3.34 -20.97 5.93
N TYR A 123 3.47 -19.68 6.25
CA TYR A 123 4.23 -18.70 5.47
C TYR A 123 5.73 -19.01 5.47
N GLN A 124 6.29 -19.34 6.65
CA GLN A 124 7.70 -19.74 6.80
C GLN A 124 8.05 -20.95 5.93
N GLY A 125 7.11 -21.86 5.69
CA GLY A 125 7.33 -23.02 4.83
C GLY A 125 8.52 -23.86 5.29
N LYS A 126 9.63 -23.80 4.56
CA LYS A 126 10.87 -24.55 4.87
C LYS A 126 12.02 -23.67 5.36
N CYS A 127 11.80 -22.37 5.56
CA CYS A 127 12.87 -21.42 5.82
C CYS A 127 13.49 -21.51 7.23
N GLY A 128 12.87 -22.27 8.14
CA GLY A 128 13.32 -22.48 9.51
C GLY A 128 12.46 -21.72 10.53
N ALA A 129 13.02 -21.49 11.73
CA ALA A 129 12.31 -20.80 12.82
C ALA A 129 12.13 -19.29 12.56
N GLY A 130 12.93 -18.71 11.65
CA GLY A 130 12.89 -17.28 11.35
C GLY A 130 13.30 -16.38 12.51
N THR A 131 13.01 -15.08 12.37
CA THR A 131 13.09 -14.10 13.46
C THR A 131 11.73 -13.51 13.79
N ASP A 132 11.41 -13.53 15.08
CA ASP A 132 10.17 -12.95 15.59
C ASP A 132 10.36 -11.46 15.88
N ASN A 133 9.38 -10.66 15.47
CA ASN A 133 9.24 -9.23 15.80
C ASN A 133 10.48 -8.40 15.44
N SER A 134 11.26 -8.87 14.46
CA SER A 134 12.54 -8.28 14.08
C SER A 134 13.02 -8.80 12.73
N LEU A 135 13.91 -8.02 12.10
CA LEU A 135 14.72 -8.47 10.98
C LEU A 135 16.09 -8.97 11.49
N PRO A 136 16.73 -9.93 10.81
CA PRO A 136 18.15 -10.24 11.01
C PRO A 136 19.01 -8.96 10.84
N ALA A 137 20.08 -8.83 11.63
CA ALA A 137 20.83 -7.57 11.72
C ALA A 137 21.47 -7.10 10.39
N ASP A 138 21.84 -8.03 9.52
CA ASP A 138 22.31 -7.75 8.17
C ASP A 138 21.18 -7.30 7.23
N VAL A 139 20.01 -7.95 7.31
CA VAL A 139 18.80 -7.55 6.58
C VAL A 139 18.33 -6.17 7.04
N GLN A 140 18.24 -5.91 8.35
CA GLN A 140 17.88 -4.59 8.90
C GLN A 140 18.79 -3.49 8.33
N ARG A 141 20.11 -3.72 8.34
CA ARG A 141 21.07 -2.76 7.80
C ARG A 141 20.88 -2.55 6.30
N ALA A 142 20.62 -3.61 5.53
CA ALA A 142 20.33 -3.51 4.11
C ALA A 142 19.02 -2.74 3.86
N THR A 143 17.96 -3.01 4.62
CA THR A 143 16.68 -2.28 4.58
C THR A 143 16.90 -0.78 4.79
N CYS A 144 17.69 -0.38 5.79
CA CYS A 144 17.99 1.03 6.03
C CYS A 144 18.82 1.65 4.89
N ASN A 145 19.83 0.93 4.38
CA ASN A 145 20.69 1.42 3.29
C ASN A 145 19.93 1.59 1.96
N GLU A 146 18.96 0.71 1.70
CA GLU A 146 18.12 0.73 0.49
C GLU A 146 16.91 1.68 0.63
N ASN A 147 16.81 2.43 1.72
CA ASN A 147 15.69 3.33 2.01
C ASN A 147 14.32 2.64 1.92
N ILE A 148 14.23 1.42 2.46
CA ILE A 148 12.97 0.69 2.57
C ILE A 148 12.34 1.10 3.89
N ARG A 149 11.26 1.86 3.81
CA ARG A 149 10.56 2.40 4.98
C ARG A 149 9.66 1.34 5.58
N LEU A 150 10.08 0.78 6.72
CA LEU A 150 9.29 -0.19 7.48
C LEU A 150 8.74 0.48 8.73
N ASP A 151 7.42 0.57 8.81
CA ASP A 151 6.73 1.14 9.95
C ASP A 151 6.90 0.27 11.21
N ASP A 152 7.01 0.91 12.38
CA ASP A 152 7.23 0.26 13.67
C ASP A 152 6.18 -0.83 13.98
N PHE A 153 4.92 -0.68 13.54
CA PHE A 153 3.90 -1.71 13.79
C PHE A 153 4.26 -3.06 13.14
N LEU A 154 5.06 -3.07 12.07
CA LEU A 154 5.51 -4.28 11.39
C LEU A 154 6.52 -5.08 12.23
N TYR A 155 7.09 -4.48 13.26
CA TYR A 155 7.97 -5.17 14.21
C TYR A 155 7.18 -5.79 15.38
N GLY A 156 5.85 -5.75 15.34
CA GLY A 156 4.98 -6.53 16.22
C GLY A 156 4.67 -7.92 15.65
N GLY A 157 3.65 -8.57 16.22
CA GLY A 157 3.15 -9.86 15.78
C GLY A 157 2.35 -10.57 16.86
N TRP A 158 1.78 -11.72 16.52
CA TRP A 158 1.11 -12.63 17.45
C TRP A 158 1.92 -13.90 17.58
N ASP A 159 2.14 -14.36 18.82
CA ASP A 159 2.94 -15.56 19.13
C ASP A 159 2.36 -16.83 18.50
N ASP A 160 1.06 -16.86 18.23
CA ASP A 160 0.36 -17.99 17.60
C ASP A 160 0.40 -17.94 16.06
N GLY A 161 1.06 -16.93 15.47
CA GLY A 161 1.19 -16.75 14.03
C GLY A 161 -0.10 -16.31 13.33
N SER A 162 -1.10 -15.83 14.09
CA SER A 162 -2.28 -15.17 13.53
C SER A 162 -1.95 -13.75 13.05
N TRP A 163 -2.87 -13.16 12.28
CA TRP A 163 -2.78 -11.78 11.83
C TRP A 163 -4.18 -11.21 11.59
N PHE A 164 -4.42 -9.97 12.02
CA PHE A 164 -5.75 -9.35 11.91
C PHE A 164 -5.66 -7.99 11.21
N TYR A 165 -6.39 -7.82 10.10
CA TYR A 165 -6.34 -6.62 9.28
C TYR A 165 -6.82 -5.38 10.05
N ILE A 166 -8.01 -5.48 10.65
CA ILE A 166 -8.62 -4.34 11.38
C ILE A 166 -7.77 -3.91 12.56
N PHE A 167 -7.23 -4.88 13.32
CA PHE A 167 -6.34 -4.56 14.42
C PHE A 167 -5.09 -3.86 13.91
N THR A 168 -4.44 -4.39 12.88
CA THR A 168 -3.21 -3.82 12.31
C THR A 168 -3.45 -2.40 11.84
N LYS A 169 -4.52 -2.18 11.06
CA LYS A 169 -4.92 -0.85 10.58
C LYS A 169 -5.16 0.15 11.72
N GLN A 170 -5.93 -0.25 12.74
CA GLN A 170 -6.26 0.63 13.86
C GLN A 170 -5.05 0.91 14.75
N ASN A 171 -4.19 -0.09 14.98
CA ASN A 171 -2.98 0.09 15.76
C ASN A 171 -1.99 1.00 15.03
N ALA A 172 -1.73 0.76 13.75
CA ALA A 172 -0.89 1.62 12.93
C ALA A 172 -1.43 3.06 12.89
N SER A 173 -2.74 3.25 12.64
CA SER A 173 -3.35 4.59 12.60
C SER A 173 -3.23 5.33 13.94
N LYS A 174 -3.32 4.61 15.06
CA LYS A 174 -3.13 5.17 16.40
C LYS A 174 -1.68 5.60 16.61
N ASP A 175 -0.73 4.77 16.20
CA ASP A 175 0.70 5.06 16.36
C ASP A 175 1.15 6.19 15.42
N HIS A 176 0.65 6.24 14.19
CA HIS A 176 0.81 7.35 13.25
C HIS A 176 0.33 8.67 13.86
N ALA A 177 -0.87 8.68 14.45
CA ALA A 177 -1.42 9.88 15.09
C ALA A 177 -0.63 10.30 16.33
N ALA A 178 -0.13 9.35 17.12
CA ALA A 178 0.66 9.63 18.31
C ALA A 178 2.04 10.22 17.98
N ASN A 179 2.61 9.83 16.84
CA ASN A 179 3.98 10.17 16.45
C ASN A 179 4.05 11.08 15.22
N ASN A 180 2.94 11.71 14.79
CA ASN A 180 2.90 12.59 13.61
C ASN A 180 3.48 11.92 12.34
N ASN A 181 3.11 10.66 12.11
CA ASN A 181 3.61 9.78 11.03
C ASN A 181 5.13 9.49 11.08
N ASP A 182 5.81 9.80 12.19
CA ASP A 182 7.22 9.50 12.43
C ASP A 182 7.36 8.15 13.16
N THR A 183 7.08 7.07 12.44
CA THR A 183 7.00 5.69 12.96
C THR A 183 8.04 4.78 12.30
N PHE A 184 9.21 5.31 11.95
CA PHE A 184 10.28 4.59 11.22
C PHE A 184 11.55 4.45 12.07
N THR A 185 11.39 4.12 13.34
CA THR A 185 12.45 4.25 14.36
C THR A 185 13.56 3.20 14.25
N HIS A 186 13.33 2.13 13.47
CA HIS A 186 14.29 1.04 13.28
C HIS A 186 15.44 1.38 12.31
N CYS A 187 15.40 2.54 11.65
CA CYS A 187 16.45 3.03 10.77
C CYS A 187 16.82 4.48 11.11
N PRO A 188 17.90 4.72 11.88
CA PRO A 188 18.27 6.04 12.40
C PRO A 188 18.50 7.13 11.35
N ASP A 189 18.83 6.75 10.12
CA ASP A 189 19.14 7.68 9.03
C ASP A 189 17.93 8.02 8.13
N GLN A 190 16.76 7.40 8.38
CA GLN A 190 15.55 7.59 7.56
C GLN A 190 14.71 8.82 7.99
N ASP A 191 14.91 9.35 9.20
CA ASP A 191 14.11 10.47 9.76
C ASP A 191 14.47 11.84 9.15
N SER A 192 15.55 11.89 8.37
CA SER A 192 15.94 13.12 7.68
C SER A 192 15.16 13.27 6.38
N SER A 193 14.04 13.98 6.49
CA SER A 193 13.32 14.61 5.38
C SER A 193 14.27 15.07 4.26
N SER A 194 14.21 14.33 3.15
CA SER A 194 14.70 14.64 1.81
C SER A 194 14.98 16.14 1.53
N SER A 195 16.24 16.53 1.70
CA SER A 195 16.83 17.69 1.01
C SER A 195 18.35 17.52 0.87
N SER A 196 18.75 16.49 0.12
CA SER A 196 20.11 16.41 -0.44
C SER A 196 20.01 16.05 -1.90
N SER A 197 19.71 17.05 -2.71
CA SER A 197 19.91 17.03 -4.15
C SER A 197 21.40 16.78 -4.41
N SER A 198 21.80 15.53 -4.62
CA SER A 198 23.15 15.20 -5.07
C SER A 198 23.32 15.68 -6.52
N SER A 199 23.73 16.93 -6.67
CA SER A 199 24.21 17.47 -7.94
C SER A 199 25.56 16.83 -8.25
N SER A 200 25.54 15.81 -9.10
CA SER A 200 26.73 15.26 -9.73
C SER A 200 27.21 16.21 -10.83
N THR A 201 28.32 16.92 -10.59
CA THR A 201 29.16 17.51 -11.64
C THR A 201 30.58 16.96 -11.53
N PRO A 202 31.24 16.65 -12.67
CA PRO A 202 32.49 15.92 -12.69
C PRO A 202 33.68 16.88 -12.55
N THR A 203 34.67 16.52 -11.74
CA THR A 203 35.98 17.19 -11.75
C THR A 203 37.06 16.18 -12.11
N ALA A 204 37.70 16.44 -13.24
CA ALA A 204 38.83 15.69 -13.76
C ALA A 204 40.11 15.93 -12.94
N LEU A 205 40.83 14.82 -12.69
CA LEU A 205 42.27 14.62 -12.74
C LEU A 205 43.22 15.72 -12.23
N HIS A 206 43.97 15.40 -11.16
CA HIS A 206 45.38 15.77 -11.05
C HIS A 206 46.22 14.71 -10.30
N THR A 207 47.45 14.57 -10.79
CA THR A 207 48.45 13.54 -10.52
C THR A 207 49.52 14.03 -9.53
N GLY A 208 50.06 13.11 -8.72
CA GLY A 208 51.27 13.28 -7.87
C GLY A 208 50.93 13.59 -6.41
N GLY A 209 51.46 12.96 -5.37
CA GLY A 209 52.71 12.21 -5.18
C GLY A 209 53.44 12.81 -3.96
N GLY A 210 53.73 12.01 -2.93
CA GLY A 210 54.72 12.38 -1.88
C GLY A 210 54.21 12.49 -0.43
N THR A 211 54.48 11.42 0.35
CA THR A 211 55.13 11.35 1.67
C THR A 211 54.88 12.35 2.82
N ASP A 212 54.69 11.72 3.99
CA ASP A 212 55.14 12.05 5.36
C ASP A 212 54.54 13.22 6.16
N GLY A 213 53.81 12.83 7.21
CA GLY A 213 54.27 13.07 8.59
C GLY A 213 53.70 14.27 9.35
N VAL A 214 53.50 14.01 10.65
CA VAL A 214 53.45 14.96 11.80
C VAL A 214 52.07 15.30 12.37
N GLU A 215 51.76 14.54 13.44
CA GLU A 215 51.22 14.95 14.75
C GLU A 215 50.94 16.45 14.96
N THR A 216 49.71 16.79 15.38
CA THR A 216 49.47 17.93 16.27
C THR A 216 48.23 17.68 17.14
N THR A 217 48.50 17.52 18.43
CA THR A 217 47.56 17.47 19.55
C THR A 217 47.05 18.88 19.86
N VAL A 218 45.74 19.10 19.94
CA VAL A 218 45.17 20.26 20.66
C VAL A 218 43.95 19.83 21.47
N SER A 219 44.10 20.04 22.78
CA SER A 219 43.12 19.88 23.85
C SER A 219 42.29 21.16 23.99
N ILE A 220 40.95 21.08 23.95
CA ILE A 220 40.07 22.08 24.57
C ILE A 220 38.77 21.40 25.08
N ASN A 221 38.66 21.33 26.41
CA ASN A 221 37.40 21.35 27.18
C ASN A 221 37.28 22.80 27.73
N PRO A 222 36.13 23.39 28.15
CA PRO A 222 34.98 22.73 28.78
C PRO A 222 33.56 23.29 28.48
N SER A 223 32.56 22.50 28.87
CA SER A 223 31.25 22.81 29.49
C SER A 223 30.54 24.14 29.18
N ASP A 224 29.26 24.05 28.79
CA ASP A 224 28.22 24.82 29.49
C ASP A 224 26.83 24.16 29.45
N LYS A 225 26.21 24.17 30.64
CA LYS A 225 24.84 23.76 30.96
C LYS A 225 23.89 24.90 30.64
N SER A 226 22.67 24.61 30.18
CA SER A 226 21.45 25.25 30.68
C SER A 226 20.20 24.45 30.31
N ALA A 227 19.32 24.34 31.30
CA ALA A 227 18.06 23.61 31.33
C ALA A 227 16.88 24.52 30.85
N PRO A 228 15.62 24.01 30.79
CA PRO A 228 14.57 24.55 29.93
C PRO A 228 13.71 25.64 30.59
N THR A 229 13.09 26.47 29.76
CA THR A 229 12.05 27.42 30.19
C THR A 229 10.71 27.03 29.58
N ALA A 230 9.77 26.69 30.47
CA ALA A 230 8.35 26.57 30.17
C ALA A 230 7.74 27.96 29.98
N GLY A 231 6.92 28.13 28.94
CA GLY A 231 6.08 29.30 28.70
C GLY A 231 4.70 28.84 28.25
N LYS A 232 3.71 29.05 29.10
CA LYS A 232 2.30 28.71 28.94
C LYS A 232 1.52 29.94 28.45
N ASP A 233 0.43 29.66 27.74
CA ASP A 233 -0.83 30.41 27.71
C ASP A 233 -0.93 31.72 26.89
N SER A 234 -1.63 31.66 25.75
CA SER A 234 -3.04 32.13 25.61
C SER A 234 -3.41 32.80 24.28
N SER A 235 -4.44 32.20 23.67
CA SER A 235 -5.62 32.81 23.01
C SER A 235 -5.58 33.51 21.63
N SER A 236 -6.61 33.08 20.87
CA SER A 236 -7.44 33.78 19.85
C SER A 236 -6.79 34.17 18.52
N ASP A 237 -7.25 33.58 17.42
CA ASP A 237 -8.35 34.22 16.68
C ASP A 237 -9.06 33.26 15.71
N THR A 238 -10.21 33.76 15.29
CA THR A 238 -11.40 33.16 14.70
C THR A 238 -11.25 32.95 13.19
N GLY A 239 -11.66 31.77 12.68
CA GLY A 239 -11.63 31.48 11.25
C GLY A 239 -12.62 30.37 10.86
N ASN A 240 -13.90 30.74 10.77
CA ASN A 240 -14.95 29.89 10.23
C ASN A 240 -14.77 29.73 8.70
N ASP A 241 -14.27 28.59 8.24
CA ASP A 241 -14.40 28.20 6.82
C ASP A 241 -15.28 26.95 6.67
N LYS A 242 -16.54 27.20 6.30
CA LYS A 242 -17.48 26.20 5.84
C LYS A 242 -17.08 25.72 4.45
N ARG A 243 -16.52 24.51 4.32
CA ARG A 243 -16.46 23.80 3.03
C ARG A 243 -17.58 22.77 2.96
N SER A 244 -18.61 23.09 2.17
CA SER A 244 -19.70 22.17 1.83
C SER A 244 -19.25 21.20 0.73
N SER A 245 -19.26 19.91 1.04
CA SER A 245 -18.92 18.81 0.14
C SER A 245 -20.06 18.53 -0.85
N ASN A 246 -19.77 18.62 -2.15
CA ASN A 246 -20.69 18.31 -3.24
C ASN A 246 -20.69 16.78 -3.53
N THR A 247 -21.13 15.97 -2.58
CA THR A 247 -21.22 14.50 -2.74
C THR A 247 -22.55 14.06 -3.36
N GLY A 248 -23.59 14.91 -3.33
CA GLY A 248 -24.93 14.56 -3.80
C GLY A 248 -25.13 14.53 -5.32
N ALA A 249 -24.22 15.12 -6.12
CA ALA A 249 -24.44 15.29 -7.56
C ALA A 249 -24.04 14.06 -8.40
N ILE A 250 -23.14 13.21 -7.90
CA ILE A 250 -22.59 12.08 -8.66
C ILE A 250 -23.43 10.81 -8.49
N VAL A 251 -24.05 10.62 -7.32
CA VAL A 251 -24.92 9.46 -7.04
C VAL A 251 -26.29 9.56 -7.73
N GLY A 252 -26.73 10.77 -8.14
CA GLY A 252 -28.00 10.96 -8.83
C GLY A 252 -28.01 10.55 -10.31
N GLY A 253 -26.85 10.38 -10.95
CA GLY A 253 -26.74 10.14 -12.40
C GLY A 253 -27.11 8.72 -12.83
N CYS A 254 -26.73 7.70 -12.05
CA CYS A 254 -26.87 6.29 -12.46
C CYS A 254 -28.33 5.80 -12.37
N LEU A 255 -29.08 6.23 -11.37
CA LEU A 255 -30.49 5.83 -11.21
C LEU A 255 -31.42 6.54 -12.22
N GLY A 256 -31.08 7.77 -12.63
CA GLY A 256 -31.84 8.52 -13.62
C GLY A 256 -31.79 7.90 -15.03
N ALA A 257 -30.63 7.36 -15.42
CA ALA A 257 -30.46 6.75 -16.74
C ALA A 257 -31.32 5.49 -16.92
N VAL A 258 -31.38 4.60 -15.91
CA VAL A 258 -32.15 3.36 -15.99
C VAL A 258 -33.65 3.64 -16.11
N ALA A 259 -34.18 4.55 -15.29
CA ALA A 259 -35.58 4.96 -15.38
C ALA A 259 -35.90 5.64 -16.73
N GLY A 260 -34.99 6.47 -17.25
CA GLY A 260 -35.13 7.13 -18.55
C GLY A 260 -35.19 6.15 -19.71
N PHE A 261 -34.31 5.14 -19.74
CA PHE A 261 -34.29 4.13 -20.80
C PHE A 261 -35.54 3.24 -20.79
N LEU A 262 -36.06 2.86 -19.62
CA LEU A 262 -37.30 2.07 -19.52
C LEU A 262 -38.52 2.86 -20.02
N LEU A 263 -38.61 4.15 -19.67
CA LEU A 263 -39.71 5.00 -20.14
C LEU A 263 -39.65 5.26 -21.65
N LEU A 264 -38.48 5.58 -22.19
CA LEU A 264 -38.30 5.81 -23.63
C LEU A 264 -38.49 4.54 -24.45
N GLY A 265 -37.99 3.40 -23.96
CA GLY A 265 -38.21 2.10 -24.58
C GLY A 265 -39.68 1.69 -24.59
N GLY A 266 -40.40 1.90 -23.48
CA GLY A 266 -41.83 1.65 -23.39
C GLY A 266 -42.67 2.51 -24.34
N LEU A 267 -42.39 3.82 -24.41
CA LEU A 267 -43.05 4.74 -25.34
C LEU A 267 -42.80 4.37 -26.81
N PHE A 268 -41.58 3.99 -27.15
CA PHE A 268 -41.23 3.57 -28.51
C PHE A 268 -41.96 2.30 -28.93
N MET A 269 -42.01 1.28 -28.05
CA MET A 269 -42.73 0.04 -28.31
C MET A 269 -44.24 0.27 -28.44
N PHE A 270 -44.83 1.12 -27.60
CA PHE A 270 -46.24 1.50 -27.67
C PHE A 270 -46.57 2.23 -28.99
N TRP A 271 -45.71 3.16 -29.40
CA TRP A 271 -45.90 3.90 -30.66
C TRP A 271 -45.80 2.97 -31.87
N ARG A 272 -44.87 2.02 -31.85
CA ARG A 272 -44.73 1.01 -32.90
C ARG A 272 -45.91 0.05 -32.95
N ALA A 273 -46.43 -0.39 -31.80
CA ALA A 273 -47.62 -1.22 -31.72
C ALA A 273 -48.88 -0.52 -32.28
N ARG A 274 -48.97 0.80 -32.07
CA ARG A 274 -50.06 1.62 -32.62
C ARG A 274 -49.96 1.83 -34.13
N ARG A 275 -48.74 1.82 -34.70
CA ARG A 275 -48.51 1.99 -36.14
C ARG A 275 -48.75 0.70 -36.96
N ASN A 276 -48.72 -0.46 -36.30
CA ASN A 276 -48.97 -1.77 -36.90
C ASN A 276 -50.43 -2.26 -36.76
N ARG A 277 -51.33 -1.44 -36.20
CA ARG A 277 -52.78 -1.61 -36.27
C ARG A 277 -53.35 -0.59 -37.26
#